data_AF-A0A0R1K6K3-F1
#
_entry.id   AF-A0A0R1K6K3-F1
#
_cell.length_a   1.000
_cell.length_b   1.000
_cell.length_c   1.000
_cell.angle_alpha   90.00
_cell.angle_beta   90.00
_cell.angle_gamma   90.00
#
_symmetry.space_group_name_H-M   'P 1'
#
loop_
_entity.id
_entity.type
_entity.pdbx_description
1 polymer ?
#
loop_
_entity_poly.entity_id
_entity_poly.type
_entity_poly.pdbx_seq_one_letter_code
_entity_poly.pdbx_strand_id
1 'polypeptide(L)'
;MDSETISKLAEWLDKNDKDIEKKDEKFDVQKVYDIIDSLEVLRKPIKDYFDMTEDDYYQNESDHRLTLQNPTHKLSELHDRVQVNHVDGSLSEHNINFTYNHEDPYAEGEYKVKTDLNLVTYSFVVIGAVYNNTIVADVRNSISKDAILSIGLAAHAIEEWQ
;
A
#
# COMPACT_ATOMS: atom_id res chain seq x y z
N MET A 1 -17.25 -2.89 0.04
CA MET A 1 -16.30 -3.42 1.04
C MET A 1 -16.56 -2.74 2.37
N ASP A 2 -16.38 -3.42 3.49
CA ASP A 2 -16.50 -2.86 4.83
C ASP A 2 -15.14 -2.79 5.53
N SER A 3 -15.07 -1.99 6.58
CA SER A 3 -13.87 -1.85 7.42
C SER A 3 -13.46 -3.16 8.09
N GLU A 4 -14.42 -4.05 8.38
CA GLU A 4 -14.17 -5.37 8.95
C GLU A 4 -13.29 -6.22 8.04
N THR A 5 -13.50 -6.16 6.73
CA THR A 5 -12.66 -6.85 5.75
C THR A 5 -11.21 -6.38 5.80
N ILE A 6 -10.99 -5.06 5.86
CA ILE A 6 -9.64 -4.46 5.94
C ILE A 6 -8.95 -4.84 7.26
N SER A 7 -9.66 -4.70 8.38
CA SER A 7 -9.14 -5.03 9.71
C SER A 7 -8.80 -6.52 9.82
N LYS A 8 -9.64 -7.43 9.29
CA LYS A 8 -9.35 -8.87 9.30
C LYS A 8 -8.11 -9.22 8.49
N LEU A 9 -7.88 -8.57 7.35
CA LEU A 9 -6.65 -8.79 6.60
C LEU A 9 -5.43 -8.30 7.40
N ALA A 10 -5.51 -7.11 7.99
CA ALA A 10 -4.44 -6.56 8.81
C ALA A 10 -4.09 -7.47 10.00
N GLU A 11 -5.09 -7.94 10.74
CA GLU A 11 -4.93 -8.89 11.85
C GLU A 11 -4.34 -10.23 11.39
N TRP A 12 -4.78 -10.73 10.23
CA TRP A 12 -4.25 -11.96 9.66
C TRP A 12 -2.78 -11.79 9.27
N LEU A 13 -2.41 -10.67 8.64
CA LEU A 13 -1.03 -10.40 8.26
C LEU A 13 -0.12 -10.28 9.50
N ASP A 14 -0.53 -9.52 10.51
CA ASP A 14 0.23 -9.38 11.77
C ASP A 14 0.46 -10.73 12.46
N LYS A 15 -0.57 -11.59 12.47
CA LYS A 15 -0.48 -12.92 13.07
C LYS A 15 0.42 -13.88 12.29
N ASN A 16 0.41 -13.81 10.95
CA ASN A 16 1.10 -14.76 10.08
C ASN A 16 2.43 -14.23 9.51
N ASP A 17 2.84 -12.99 9.83
CA ASP A 17 4.06 -12.33 9.33
C ASP A 17 5.28 -13.26 9.34
N LYS A 18 5.58 -13.86 10.50
CA LYS A 18 6.73 -14.76 10.67
C LYS A 18 6.65 -16.04 9.85
N ASP A 19 5.45 -16.54 9.59
CA ASP A 19 5.26 -17.78 8.84
C ASP A 19 5.31 -17.48 7.33
N ILE A 20 4.86 -16.29 6.92
CA ILE A 20 5.06 -15.78 5.55
C ILE A 20 6.55 -15.53 5.29
N GLU A 21 7.29 -14.92 6.22
CA GLU A 21 8.75 -14.72 6.16
C GLU A 21 9.53 -16.04 6.02
N LYS A 22 9.01 -17.14 6.57
CA LYS A 22 9.60 -18.48 6.44
C LYS A 22 9.11 -19.26 5.24
N LYS A 23 8.14 -18.72 4.50
CA LYS A 23 7.41 -19.41 3.41
C LYS A 23 6.61 -20.63 3.88
N ASP A 24 6.27 -20.69 5.17
CA ASP A 24 5.39 -21.71 5.75
C ASP A 24 3.90 -21.38 5.49
N GLU A 25 3.58 -20.09 5.31
CA GLU A 25 2.25 -19.59 4.92
C GLU A 25 2.34 -18.81 3.61
N LYS A 26 1.37 -19.01 2.72
CA LYS A 26 1.32 -18.29 1.44
C LYS A 26 0.68 -16.91 1.62
N PHE A 27 1.34 -15.88 1.13
CA PHE A 27 0.78 -14.54 1.10
C PHE A 27 -0.34 -14.46 0.06
N ASP A 28 -1.53 -14.01 0.50
CA ASP A 28 -2.69 -13.86 -0.38
C ASP A 28 -2.71 -12.47 -1.03
N VAL A 29 -1.90 -12.32 -2.07
CA VAL A 29 -1.75 -11.06 -2.80
C VAL A 29 -3.09 -10.56 -3.39
N GLN A 30 -3.96 -11.48 -3.81
CA GLN A 30 -5.20 -11.11 -4.48
C GLN A 30 -6.15 -10.41 -3.52
N LYS A 31 -6.19 -10.83 -2.24
CA LYS A 31 -6.92 -10.09 -1.20
C LYS A 31 -6.42 -8.66 -1.03
N VAL A 32 -5.11 -8.44 -1.11
CA VAL A 32 -4.53 -7.08 -1.03
C VAL A 32 -5.01 -6.24 -2.20
N TYR A 33 -4.96 -6.79 -3.42
CA TYR A 33 -5.40 -6.09 -4.62
C TYR A 33 -6.90 -5.77 -4.61
N ASP A 34 -7.74 -6.73 -4.22
CA ASP A 34 -9.19 -6.54 -4.13
C ASP A 34 -9.55 -5.41 -3.15
N ILE A 35 -8.83 -5.32 -2.03
CA ILE A 35 -9.01 -4.23 -1.06
C ILE A 35 -8.56 -2.90 -1.67
N ILE A 36 -7.36 -2.83 -2.25
CA ILE A 36 -6.85 -1.59 -2.87
C ILE A 36 -7.82 -1.07 -3.94
N ASP A 37 -8.27 -1.95 -4.84
CA ASP A 37 -9.12 -1.57 -5.97
C ASP A 37 -10.49 -1.08 -5.49
N SER A 38 -11.03 -1.67 -4.42
CA SER A 38 -12.32 -1.25 -3.87
C SER A 38 -12.26 -0.01 -2.98
N LEU A 39 -11.07 0.53 -2.68
CA LEU A 39 -10.92 1.88 -2.13
C LEU A 39 -11.15 2.95 -3.21
N GLU A 40 -11.03 2.60 -4.50
CA GLU A 40 -11.20 3.50 -5.65
C GLU A 40 -10.34 4.78 -5.57
N VAL A 41 -9.14 4.68 -4.96
CA VAL A 41 -8.17 5.79 -4.87
C VAL A 41 -7.42 5.98 -6.19
N LEU A 42 -7.04 4.86 -6.80
CA LEU A 42 -6.41 4.79 -8.10
C LEU A 42 -7.50 4.70 -9.20
N ARG A 43 -7.20 5.25 -10.37
CA ARG A 43 -8.10 5.30 -11.53
C ARG A 43 -8.24 3.97 -12.26
N LYS A 44 -7.27 3.07 -12.09
CA LYS A 44 -7.22 1.74 -12.70
C LYS A 44 -7.07 0.67 -11.61
N PRO A 45 -7.31 -0.61 -11.92
CA PRO A 45 -6.91 -1.71 -11.06
C PRO A 45 -5.41 -1.67 -10.76
N ILE A 46 -5.02 -1.99 -9.53
CA ILE A 46 -3.63 -1.89 -9.05
C ILE A 46 -2.64 -2.67 -9.92
N LYS A 47 -3.06 -3.82 -10.46
CA LYS A 47 -2.21 -4.66 -11.31
C LYS A 47 -1.83 -3.99 -12.63
N ASP A 48 -2.67 -3.07 -13.14
CA ASP A 48 -2.40 -2.34 -14.39
C ASP A 48 -1.25 -1.33 -14.25
N TYR A 49 -0.84 -1.01 -13.02
CA TYR A 49 0.26 -0.07 -12.75
C TYR A 49 1.62 -0.74 -12.79
N PHE A 50 1.74 -2.04 -12.55
CA PHE A 50 3.04 -2.69 -12.39
C PHE A 50 3.91 -2.61 -13.65
N ASP A 51 3.30 -2.75 -14.82
CA ASP A 51 3.98 -2.62 -16.11
C ASP A 51 4.04 -1.17 -16.65
N MET A 52 3.42 -0.22 -15.96
CA MET A 52 3.46 1.19 -16.32
C MET A 52 4.85 1.78 -16.03
N THR A 53 5.30 2.71 -16.88
CA THR A 53 6.57 3.39 -16.62
C THR A 53 6.44 4.41 -15.49
N GLU A 54 7.54 4.70 -14.80
CA GLU A 54 7.56 5.75 -13.77
C GLU A 54 7.09 7.11 -14.33
N ASP A 55 7.48 7.47 -15.56
CA ASP A 55 7.05 8.74 -16.18
C ASP A 55 5.55 8.75 -16.48
N ASP A 56 5.00 7.68 -17.06
CA ASP A 56 3.57 7.59 -17.34
C ASP A 56 2.74 7.78 -16.06
N TYR A 57 3.16 7.16 -14.95
CA TYR A 57 2.48 7.32 -13.67
C TYR A 57 2.65 8.73 -13.08
N TYR A 58 3.87 9.27 -13.11
CA TYR A 58 4.19 10.61 -12.62
C TYR A 58 3.35 11.69 -13.29
N GLN A 59 3.19 11.63 -14.62
CA GLN A 59 2.45 12.65 -15.37
C GLN A 59 0.93 12.56 -15.19
N ASN A 60 0.39 11.37 -14.97
CA ASN A 60 -1.05 11.14 -15.10
C ASN A 60 -1.78 10.99 -13.76
N GLU A 61 -1.10 10.56 -12.71
CA GLU A 61 -1.80 10.09 -11.51
C GLU A 61 -1.10 10.36 -10.17
N SER A 62 0.23 10.30 -10.14
CA SER A 62 1.02 10.49 -8.93
C SER A 62 0.65 11.77 -8.17
N ASP A 63 0.73 11.71 -6.84
CA ASP A 63 0.68 12.88 -5.97
C ASP A 63 2.08 13.35 -5.52
N HIS A 64 3.11 12.87 -6.23
CA HIS A 64 4.52 13.25 -6.12
C HIS A 64 5.14 12.98 -4.74
N ARG A 65 4.67 11.93 -4.07
CA ARG A 65 5.32 11.42 -2.85
C ARG A 65 6.33 10.34 -3.16
N LEU A 66 6.11 9.49 -4.15
CA LEU A 66 7.10 8.51 -4.58
C LEU A 66 8.29 9.18 -5.27
N THR A 67 9.46 8.62 -5.03
CA THR A 67 10.72 9.02 -5.62
C THR A 67 10.88 8.35 -6.99
N LEU A 68 10.26 8.96 -8.00
CA LEU A 68 10.26 8.48 -9.39
C LEU A 68 11.46 9.10 -10.14
N GLN A 69 12.54 8.32 -10.30
CA GLN A 69 13.83 8.79 -10.83
C GLN A 69 14.20 8.17 -12.17
N ASN A 70 13.52 7.11 -12.61
CA ASN A 70 13.87 6.35 -13.80
C ASN A 70 12.67 6.32 -14.78
N PRO A 71 12.54 7.32 -15.67
CA PRO A 71 11.36 7.52 -16.52
C PRO A 71 10.92 6.30 -17.33
N THR A 72 11.85 5.42 -17.70
CA THR A 72 11.60 4.25 -18.53
C THR A 72 11.47 2.94 -17.75
N HIS A 73 11.76 2.95 -16.44
CA HIS A 73 11.62 1.77 -15.61
C HIS A 73 10.15 1.53 -15.31
N LYS A 74 9.83 0.26 -15.08
CA LYS A 74 8.48 -0.13 -14.66
C LYS A 74 8.28 0.20 -13.20
N LEU A 75 7.05 0.53 -12.80
CA LEU A 75 6.73 0.74 -11.38
C LEU A 75 6.99 -0.53 -10.54
N SER A 76 6.86 -1.73 -11.09
CA SER A 76 7.24 -2.98 -10.41
C SER A 76 8.72 -3.05 -10.01
N GLU A 77 9.58 -2.26 -10.65
CA GLU A 77 11.02 -2.19 -10.39
C GLU A 77 11.38 -1.07 -9.39
N LEU A 78 10.40 -0.25 -8.99
CA LEU A 78 10.61 0.83 -8.05
C LEU A 78 10.95 0.27 -6.66
N HIS A 79 11.98 0.81 -6.03
CA HIS A 79 12.37 0.43 -4.67
C HIS A 79 11.71 1.32 -3.61
N ASP A 80 11.53 2.62 -3.90
CA ASP A 80 10.89 3.53 -2.95
C ASP A 80 9.46 3.08 -2.61
N ARG A 81 9.10 3.25 -1.34
CA ARG A 81 7.78 2.94 -0.81
C ARG A 81 7.31 4.08 0.08
N VAL A 82 6.09 4.55 -0.15
CA VAL A 82 5.41 5.49 0.73
C VAL A 82 4.53 4.70 1.70
N GLN A 83 5.00 4.54 2.94
CA GLN A 83 4.25 3.86 3.99
C GLN A 83 3.29 4.81 4.69
N VAL A 84 2.03 4.39 4.87
CA VAL A 84 1.08 5.06 5.76
C VAL A 84 1.49 4.82 7.22
N ASN A 85 1.88 5.86 7.94
CA ASN A 85 2.39 5.74 9.30
C ASN A 85 1.31 6.07 10.34
N HIS A 86 0.60 7.17 10.15
CA HIS A 86 -0.38 7.66 11.10
C HIS A 86 -1.53 8.38 10.42
N VAL A 87 -2.61 8.58 11.17
CA VAL A 87 -3.73 9.44 10.79
C VAL A 87 -4.01 10.41 11.94
N ASP A 88 -4.10 11.70 11.61
CA ASP A 88 -4.45 12.77 12.53
C ASP A 88 -5.67 13.55 12.00
N GLY A 89 -6.25 14.39 12.84
CA GLY A 89 -7.41 15.23 12.53
C GLY A 89 -8.68 14.79 13.25
N SER A 90 -9.83 15.22 12.72
CA SER A 90 -11.14 15.02 13.32
C SER A 90 -12.04 14.29 12.33
N LEU A 91 -12.29 13.01 12.64
CA LEU A 91 -13.19 12.15 11.88
C LEU A 91 -14.61 12.72 11.87
N SER A 92 -15.04 13.32 12.98
CA SER A 92 -16.35 13.99 13.10
C SER A 92 -16.48 15.28 12.27
N GLU A 93 -15.36 15.90 11.90
CA GLU A 93 -15.34 17.11 11.06
C GLU A 93 -14.89 16.80 9.62
N HIS A 94 -14.81 15.52 9.25
CA HIS A 94 -14.33 15.05 7.94
C HIS A 94 -12.92 15.59 7.58
N ASN A 95 -12.10 15.90 8.58
CA ASN A 95 -10.75 16.41 8.41
C ASN A 95 -9.75 15.31 8.75
N ILE A 96 -9.31 14.58 7.73
CA ILE A 96 -8.43 13.41 7.86
C ILE A 96 -7.09 13.73 7.21
N ASN A 97 -6.02 13.63 7.99
CA ASN A 97 -4.66 13.88 7.53
C ASN A 97 -3.80 12.64 7.78
N PHE A 98 -3.43 11.95 6.72
CA PHE A 98 -2.48 10.85 6.80
C PHE A 98 -1.04 11.38 6.78
N THR A 99 -0.17 10.74 7.54
CA THR A 99 1.27 10.98 7.50
C THR A 99 1.98 9.78 6.90
N TYR A 100 3.14 10.05 6.29
CA TYR A 100 3.85 9.08 5.49
C TYR A 100 5.34 9.08 5.80
N ASN A 101 5.93 7.89 5.73
CA ASN A 101 7.37 7.69 5.74
C ASN A 101 7.80 7.03 4.44
N HIS A 102 9.09 7.15 4.13
CA HIS A 102 9.72 6.41 3.05
C HIS A 102 10.38 5.15 3.58
N GLU A 103 10.15 4.03 2.91
CA GLU A 103 10.83 2.78 3.13
C GLU A 103 11.52 2.33 1.84
N ASP A 104 12.62 1.60 1.99
CA ASP A 104 13.34 0.97 0.88
C ASP A 104 13.65 -0.50 1.25
N PRO A 105 12.87 -1.48 0.75
CA PRO A 105 13.08 -2.89 1.04
C PRO A 105 14.37 -3.46 0.42
N TYR A 106 15.12 -2.67 -0.35
CA TYR A 106 16.37 -3.05 -1.00
C TYR A 106 17.57 -2.22 -0.53
N ALA A 107 17.44 -1.41 0.53
CA ALA A 107 18.47 -0.48 1.00
C ALA A 107 19.85 -1.14 1.30
N GLU A 108 19.86 -2.42 1.64
CA GLU A 108 21.08 -3.21 1.89
C GLU A 108 21.50 -4.10 0.72
N GLY A 109 20.94 -3.87 -0.47
CA GLY A 109 21.25 -4.59 -1.72
C GLY A 109 20.45 -5.87 -1.95
N GLU A 110 20.00 -6.54 -0.88
CA GLU A 110 19.10 -7.70 -0.95
C GLU A 110 17.68 -7.31 -0.56
N TYR A 111 16.70 -8.02 -1.13
CA TYR A 111 15.28 -7.81 -0.82
C TYR A 111 14.95 -8.22 0.62
N LYS A 112 14.34 -7.30 1.37
CA LYS A 112 13.87 -7.52 2.73
C LYS A 112 12.35 -7.62 2.77
N VAL A 113 11.83 -8.83 2.60
CA VAL A 113 10.39 -9.13 2.65
C VAL A 113 9.69 -8.56 3.90
N LYS A 114 10.39 -8.55 5.05
CA LYS A 114 9.88 -7.98 6.31
C LYS A 114 9.47 -6.51 6.16
N THR A 115 10.22 -5.71 5.40
CA THR A 115 9.93 -4.29 5.21
C THR A 115 8.60 -4.12 4.47
N ASP A 116 8.40 -4.85 3.38
CA ASP A 116 7.15 -4.81 2.61
C ASP A 116 5.97 -5.42 3.38
N LEU A 117 6.18 -6.52 4.12
CA LEU A 117 5.14 -7.13 4.97
C LEU A 117 4.66 -6.15 6.04
N ASN A 118 5.59 -5.48 6.72
CA ASN A 118 5.26 -4.42 7.68
C ASN A 118 4.50 -3.28 7.00
N LEU A 119 4.96 -2.82 5.83
CA LEU A 119 4.28 -1.75 5.10
C LEU A 119 2.82 -2.10 4.79
N VAL A 120 2.58 -3.27 4.21
CA VAL A 120 1.21 -3.72 3.86
C VAL A 120 0.37 -3.85 5.13
N THR A 121 0.91 -4.49 6.17
CA THR A 121 0.22 -4.71 7.45
C THR A 121 -0.16 -3.39 8.12
N TYR A 122 0.81 -2.52 8.37
CA TYR A 122 0.58 -1.25 9.05
C TYR A 122 -0.34 -0.34 8.26
N SER A 123 -0.21 -0.30 6.93
CA SER A 123 -1.10 0.51 6.09
C SER A 123 -2.55 0.07 6.24
N PHE A 124 -2.85 -1.23 6.27
CA PHE A 124 -4.21 -1.71 6.49
C PHE A 124 -4.70 -1.54 7.93
N VAL A 125 -3.82 -1.60 8.94
CA VAL A 125 -4.19 -1.23 10.32
C VAL A 125 -4.69 0.22 10.36
N VAL A 126 -3.94 1.16 9.78
CA VAL A 126 -4.29 2.58 9.79
C VAL A 126 -5.54 2.85 8.93
N ILE A 127 -5.59 2.33 7.71
CA ILE A 127 -6.74 2.51 6.80
C ILE A 127 -8.02 1.92 7.44
N GLY A 128 -7.95 0.70 7.97
CA GLY A 128 -9.09 0.04 8.62
C GLY A 128 -9.61 0.81 9.84
N ALA A 129 -8.71 1.39 10.64
CA ALA A 129 -9.09 2.22 11.77
C ALA A 129 -9.88 3.48 11.34
N VAL A 130 -9.46 4.12 10.25
CA VAL A 130 -10.16 5.30 9.71
C VAL A 130 -11.50 4.90 9.09
N TYR A 131 -11.51 3.86 8.26
CA TYR A 131 -12.71 3.38 7.55
C TYR A 131 -13.84 2.97 8.51
N ASN A 132 -13.50 2.47 9.71
CA ASN A 132 -14.48 2.15 10.76
C ASN A 132 -15.23 3.38 11.32
N ASN A 133 -14.67 4.57 11.16
CA ASN A 133 -15.10 5.77 11.88
C ASN A 133 -15.46 6.95 10.95
N THR A 134 -15.44 6.74 9.63
CA THR A 134 -15.78 7.76 8.65
C THR A 134 -16.46 7.17 7.41
N ILE A 135 -16.88 8.02 6.47
CA ILE A 135 -17.39 7.61 5.17
C ILE A 135 -16.23 7.30 4.21
N VAL A 136 -16.43 6.30 3.35
CA VAL A 136 -15.45 5.84 2.34
C VAL A 136 -14.83 6.99 1.53
N ALA A 137 -15.64 7.98 1.18
CA ALA A 137 -15.20 9.11 0.39
C ALA A 137 -14.09 9.92 1.06
N ASP A 138 -14.06 10.02 2.40
CA ASP A 138 -13.04 10.79 3.10
C ASP A 138 -11.69 10.08 3.05
N VAL A 139 -11.67 8.75 3.27
CA VAL A 139 -10.46 7.95 3.10
C VAL A 139 -9.95 8.10 1.67
N ARG A 140 -10.82 7.89 0.67
CA ARG A 140 -10.46 7.95 -0.74
C ARG A 140 -9.88 9.31 -1.15
N ASN A 141 -10.44 10.40 -0.61
CA ASN A 141 -10.03 11.76 -0.98
C ASN A 141 -8.81 12.26 -0.19
N SER A 142 -8.54 11.70 1.00
CA SER A 142 -7.44 12.14 1.87
C SER A 142 -6.19 11.27 1.78
N ILE A 143 -6.31 10.01 1.39
CA ILE A 143 -5.15 9.12 1.29
C ILE A 143 -4.38 9.37 -0.01
N SER A 144 -3.05 9.32 0.11
CA SER A 144 -2.14 9.43 -1.02
C SER A 144 -2.29 8.27 -1.99
N LYS A 145 -2.30 8.60 -3.28
CA LYS A 145 -2.28 7.61 -4.36
C LYS A 145 -0.97 6.85 -4.41
N ASP A 146 0.14 7.57 -4.22
CA ASP A 146 1.48 6.99 -4.17
C ASP A 146 1.63 6.02 -2.99
N ALA A 147 0.99 6.30 -1.86
CA ALA A 147 0.91 5.36 -0.74
C ALA A 147 0.11 4.10 -1.09
N ILE A 148 -1.06 4.25 -1.75
CA ILE A 148 -1.85 3.11 -2.21
C ILE A 148 -1.09 2.26 -3.24
N LEU A 149 -0.42 2.90 -4.20
CA LEU A 149 0.46 2.21 -5.15
C LEU A 149 1.57 1.45 -4.42
N SER A 150 2.18 2.06 -3.39
CA SER A 150 3.23 1.42 -2.59
C SER A 150 2.78 0.13 -1.90
N ILE A 151 1.54 0.07 -1.40
CA ILE A 151 0.97 -1.17 -0.83
C ILE A 151 0.88 -2.25 -1.92
N GLY A 152 0.43 -1.89 -3.12
CA GLY A 152 0.33 -2.82 -4.25
C GLY A 152 1.69 -3.33 -4.73
N LEU A 153 2.69 -2.45 -4.82
CA LEU A 153 4.07 -2.80 -5.19
C LEU A 153 4.71 -3.71 -4.14
N ALA A 154 4.53 -3.40 -2.85
CA ALA A 154 5.00 -4.25 -1.76
C ALA A 154 4.36 -5.65 -1.82
N ALA A 155 3.05 -5.72 -2.02
CA ALA A 155 2.33 -6.98 -2.16
C ALA A 155 2.80 -7.80 -3.38
N HIS A 156 3.05 -7.14 -4.51
CA HIS A 156 3.61 -7.79 -5.70
C HIS A 156 5.02 -8.34 -5.44
N ALA A 157 5.89 -7.56 -4.79
CA ALA A 157 7.24 -7.99 -4.47
C ALA A 157 7.28 -9.18 -3.50
N ILE A 158 6.37 -9.21 -2.51
CA ILE A 158 6.21 -10.37 -1.61
C ILE A 158 5.81 -11.62 -2.40
N GLU A 159 4.86 -11.51 -3.34
CA GLU A 159 4.44 -12.63 -4.19
C GLU A 159 5.59 -13.16 -5.04
N GLU A 160 6.33 -12.29 -5.73
CA GLU A 160 7.46 -12.68 -6.59
C GLU A 160 8.62 -13.29 -5.79
N TRP A 161 8.76 -12.91 -4.52
CA TRP A 161 9.78 -13.47 -3.64
C TRP A 161 9.45 -14.88 -3.14
N GLN A 162 8.16 -15.25 -2.99
CA GLN A 162 7.74 -16.55 -2.45
C GLN A 162 8.00 -17.71 -3.41
#